data_AF-A0A2D6KLC4-F1
#
_entry.id   AF-A0A2D6KLC4-F1
#
_cell.length_a   1.000
_cell.length_b   1.000
_cell.length_c   1.000
_cell.angle_alpha   90.00
_cell.angle_beta   90.00
_cell.angle_gamma   90.00
#
_symmetry.space_group_name_H-M   'P 1'
#
loop_
_entity.id
_entity.type
_entity.pdbx_description
1 polymer ?
#
loop_
_entity_poly.entity_id
_entity_poly.type
_entity_poly.pdbx_seq_one_letter_code
_entity_poly.pdbx_strand_id
1 'polypeptide(L)'
;MATANPNTCPHCGSSNSGANFGFNPQPINDDETLIRDVLFACVDCGGQWAAFGFVMIAQRNGGEPSKEAQEALAEAASAAEDLRIEPLDQDGNPI
;
A
#
# COMPACT_ATOMS: atom_id res chain seq x y z
N MET A 1 1.41 20.36 -7.96
CA MET A 1 1.16 19.65 -6.69
C MET A 1 1.98 18.39 -6.73
N ALA A 2 2.74 18.06 -5.68
CA ALA A 2 3.45 16.80 -5.63
C ALA A 2 2.42 15.67 -5.60
N THR A 3 2.50 14.72 -6.53
CA THR A 3 1.66 13.53 -6.53
C THR A 3 1.93 12.75 -5.24
N ALA A 4 0.87 12.39 -4.52
CA ALA A 4 0.99 11.51 -3.36
C ALA A 4 1.74 10.23 -3.77
N ASN A 5 2.77 9.85 -3.03
CA ASN A 5 3.56 8.64 -3.28
C ASN A 5 3.70 7.86 -1.97
N PRO A 6 3.10 6.67 -1.86
CA PRO A 6 3.13 5.91 -0.61
C PRO A 6 4.51 5.30 -0.35
N ASN A 7 5.38 5.24 -1.36
CA ASN A 7 6.74 4.73 -1.25
C ASN A 7 7.76 5.78 -0.78
N THR A 8 7.32 7.01 -0.49
CA THR A 8 8.17 8.06 0.09
C THR A 8 7.64 8.40 1.47
N CYS A 9 8.50 8.27 2.48
CA CYS A 9 8.14 8.57 3.86
C CYS A 9 7.75 10.05 4.00
N PRO A 10 6.53 10.36 4.48
CA PRO A 10 6.09 11.73 4.68
C PRO A 10 6.79 12.43 5.85
N HIS A 11 7.42 11.66 6.76
CA HIS A 11 8.11 12.21 7.93
C HIS A 11 9.53 12.70 7.63
N CYS A 12 10.29 11.95 6.81
CA CYS A 12 11.72 12.23 6.57
C CYS A 12 12.12 12.31 5.09
N GLY A 13 11.20 12.01 4.16
CA GLY A 13 11.44 12.03 2.71
C GLY A 13 12.20 10.81 2.16
N SER A 14 12.56 9.83 2.99
CA SER A 14 13.24 8.61 2.53
C SER A 14 12.31 7.73 1.68
N SER A 15 12.87 7.09 0.66
CA SER A 15 12.19 6.03 -0.10
C SER A 15 12.43 4.62 0.44
N ASN A 16 13.21 4.48 1.51
CA ASN A 16 13.44 3.21 2.20
C ASN A 16 12.22 2.89 3.09
N SER A 17 11.13 2.52 2.43
CA SER A 17 9.84 2.23 3.04
C SER A 17 9.34 0.85 2.62
N GLY A 18 8.45 0.28 3.43
CA GLY A 18 7.80 -0.98 3.12
C GLY A 18 6.37 -1.01 3.62
N ALA A 19 5.51 -1.72 2.89
CA ALA A 19 4.18 -2.08 3.36
C ALA A 19 4.32 -3.00 4.58
N ASN A 20 3.67 -2.66 5.70
CA ASN A 20 3.71 -3.45 6.93
C ASN A 20 2.38 -4.19 7.19
N PHE A 21 1.25 -3.61 6.78
CA PHE A 21 -0.07 -4.18 6.98
C PHE A 21 -1.02 -3.73 5.87
N GLY A 22 -1.86 -4.66 5.40
CA GLY A 22 -2.85 -4.40 4.36
C GLY A 22 -4.26 -4.58 4.89
N PHE A 23 -5.18 -3.71 4.51
CA PHE A 23 -6.60 -3.87 4.82
C PHE A 23 -7.35 -4.56 3.67
N ASN A 24 -8.58 -4.97 3.93
CA ASN A 24 -9.53 -5.49 2.94
C ASN A 24 -8.94 -6.55 1.96
N PRO A 25 -8.32 -7.64 2.47
CA PRO A 25 -7.73 -8.64 1.60
C PRO A 25 -8.81 -9.37 0.78
N GLN A 26 -8.61 -9.43 -0.53
CA GLN A 26 -9.47 -10.12 -1.47
C GLN A 26 -8.64 -11.19 -2.18
N PRO A 27 -8.80 -12.48 -1.81
CA PRO A 27 -8.11 -13.57 -2.50
C PRO A 27 -8.49 -13.57 -3.99
N ILE A 28 -7.50 -13.65 -4.86
CA ILE A 28 -7.71 -13.80 -6.31
C ILE A 28 -7.60 -15.29 -6.65
N ASN A 29 -6.53 -15.93 -6.20
CA ASN A 29 -6.28 -17.36 -6.35
C ASN A 29 -5.46 -17.89 -5.15
N ASP A 30 -4.92 -19.11 -5.25
CA ASP A 30 -4.19 -19.78 -4.15
C ASP A 30 -2.88 -19.08 -3.76
N ASP A 31 -2.32 -18.25 -4.64
CA ASP A 31 -1.03 -17.56 -4.44
C ASP A 31 -1.17 -16.05 -4.26
N GLU A 32 -2.20 -15.45 -4.86
CA GLU A 32 -2.31 -14.01 -5.03
C GLU A 32 -3.52 -13.43 -4.30
N THR A 33 -3.30 -12.31 -3.62
CA THR A 33 -4.33 -11.59 -2.88
C THR A 33 -4.25 -10.11 -3.23
N LEU A 34 -5.36 -9.52 -3.62
CA LEU A 34 -5.49 -8.08 -3.77
C LEU A 34 -5.66 -7.45 -2.38
N ILE A 35 -4.88 -6.41 -2.10
CA ILE A 35 -4.91 -5.67 -0.84
C ILE A 35 -5.23 -4.21 -1.16
N ARG A 36 -6.07 -3.59 -0.34
CA ARG A 36 -6.45 -2.17 -0.46
C ARG A 36 -6.22 -1.48 0.87
N ASP A 37 -5.86 -0.21 0.81
CA ASP A 37 -5.52 0.63 1.97
C ASP A 37 -4.38 -0.02 2.77
N VAL A 38 -3.18 0.54 2.62
CA VAL A 38 -1.98 -0.12 3.12
C VAL A 38 -1.27 0.78 4.11
N LEU A 39 -0.90 0.22 5.25
CA LEU A 39 0.00 0.85 6.18
C LEU A 39 1.45 0.64 5.68
N PHE A 40 2.23 1.70 5.81
CA PHE A 40 3.64 1.71 5.49
C PHE A 40 4.46 2.12 6.72
N ALA A 41 5.69 1.64 6.75
CA ALA A 41 6.69 2.07 7.72
C ALA A 41 7.99 2.47 7.00
N CYS A 42 8.64 3.51 7.51
CA CYS A 42 9.97 3.91 7.07
C CYS A 42 11.03 3.16 7.88
N VAL A 43 11.97 2.54 7.18
CA VAL A 43 13.09 1.83 7.80
C VAL A 43 14.08 2.80 8.45
N ASP A 44 14.22 4.01 7.90
CA ASP A 44 15.24 4.96 8.37
C ASP A 44 14.83 5.74 9.61
N CYS A 45 13.57 6.19 9.70
CA CYS A 45 13.08 6.99 10.84
C CYS A 45 12.03 6.28 11.70
N GLY A 46 11.57 5.09 11.31
CA GLY A 46 10.51 4.35 12.01
C GLY A 46 9.10 4.94 11.88
N GLY A 47 8.94 6.08 11.20
CA GLY A 47 7.64 6.72 11.01
C GLY A 47 6.67 5.83 10.22
N GLN A 48 5.39 5.90 10.57
CA GLN A 48 4.32 5.14 9.94
C GLN A 48 3.31 6.05 9.24
N TRP A 49 2.65 5.55 8.21
CA TRP A 49 1.57 6.25 7.52
C TRP A 49 0.59 5.28 6.89
N ALA A 50 -0.67 5.69 6.78
CA ALA A 50 -1.68 5.00 6.00
C ALA A 50 -1.75 5.57 4.58
N ALA A 51 -1.83 4.68 3.59
CA ALA A 51 -2.04 5.01 2.19
C ALA A 51 -3.43 4.52 1.77
N PHE A 52 -4.43 5.38 1.95
CA PHE A 52 -5.81 5.11 1.57
C PHE A 52 -5.99 5.23 0.05
N GLY A 53 -6.74 4.31 -0.54
CA GLY A 53 -6.86 4.19 -2.00
C GLY A 53 -5.66 3.51 -2.66
N PHE A 54 -4.60 3.18 -1.90
CA PHE A 54 -3.52 2.36 -2.44
C PHE A 54 -3.97 0.92 -2.63
N VAL A 55 -3.63 0.34 -3.78
CA VAL A 55 -3.95 -1.04 -4.14
C VAL A 55 -2.68 -1.77 -4.53
N MET A 56 -2.54 -3.01 -4.10
CA MET A 56 -1.40 -3.86 -4.46
C MET A 56 -1.78 -5.34 -4.50
N ILE A 57 -0.95 -6.12 -5.19
CA ILE A 57 -1.02 -7.58 -5.16
C ILE A 57 0.02 -8.07 -4.16
N ALA A 58 -0.41 -8.84 -3.18
CA ALA A 58 0.47 -9.66 -2.36
C ALA A 58 0.53 -11.07 -2.94
N GLN A 59 1.74 -11.60 -3.07
CA GLN A 59 2.01 -12.93 -3.59
C GLN A 59 2.75 -13.75 -2.55
N ARG A 60 2.36 -15.02 -2.40
CA ARG A 60 3.03 -15.91 -1.44
C ARG A 60 4.34 -16.45 -1.99
N ASN A 61 4.36 -16.90 -3.24
CA ASN A 61 5.53 -17.53 -3.86
C ASN A 61 6.40 -16.56 -4.67
N GLY A 62 5.95 -15.31 -4.83
CA GLY A 62 6.61 -14.29 -5.64
C GLY A 62 6.55 -14.61 -7.15
N GLY A 63 7.22 -13.78 -7.95
CA GLY A 63 7.24 -13.91 -9.40
C GLY A 63 6.42 -12.82 -10.09
N GLU A 64 6.06 -13.05 -11.35
CA GLU A 64 5.23 -12.11 -12.11
C GLU A 64 3.75 -12.36 -11.79
N PRO A 65 2.95 -11.31 -11.53
CA PRO A 65 1.54 -11.49 -11.27
C PRO A 65 0.79 -12.16 -12.42
N SER A 66 -0.15 -13.04 -12.08
CA SER A 66 -1.00 -13.69 -13.07
C SER A 66 -1.83 -12.65 -13.82
N LYS A 67 -2.30 -13.02 -15.01
CA LYS A 67 -3.17 -12.14 -15.80
C LYS A 67 -4.44 -11.75 -15.04
N GLU A 68 -5.03 -12.69 -14.30
CA GLU A 68 -6.22 -12.44 -13.46
C GLU A 68 -5.91 -11.42 -12.36
N ALA A 69 -4.76 -11.53 -11.71
CA ALA A 69 -4.35 -10.57 -10.69
C ALA A 69 -4.05 -9.19 -11.26
N GLN A 70 -3.44 -9.11 -12.45
CA GLN A 70 -3.22 -7.85 -13.15
C GLN A 70 -4.54 -7.16 -13.52
N GLU A 71 -5.53 -7.91 -14.00
CA GLU A 71 -6.88 -7.41 -14.32
C GLU A 71 -7.59 -6.93 -13.06
N ALA A 72 -7.56 -7.71 -11.97
CA ALA A 72 -8.14 -7.33 -10.69
C ALA A 72 -7.49 -6.06 -10.11
N LEU A 73 -6.16 -5.93 -10.23
CA LEU A 73 -5.43 -4.73 -9.82
C LEU A 73 -5.84 -3.50 -10.64
N ALA A 74 -5.97 -3.65 -11.96
CA ALA A 74 -6.37 -2.56 -12.84
C ALA A 74 -7.81 -2.09 -12.56
N GLU A 75 -8.73 -3.02 -12.32
CA GLU A 75 -10.10 -2.70 -11.92
C GLU A 75 -10.13 -1.99 -10.57
N ALA A 76 -9.42 -2.53 -9.58
CA ALA A 76 -9.34 -1.94 -8.24
C ALA A 76 -8.71 -0.54 -8.25
N ALA A 77 -7.65 -0.33 -9.02
CA ALA A 77 -7.01 0.98 -9.18
C ALA A 77 -7.94 1.98 -9.86
N SER A 78 -8.77 1.54 -10.80
CA SER A 78 -9.75 2.40 -11.47
C SER A 78 -10.94 2.76 -10.58
N ALA A 79 -11.28 1.89 -9.63
CA ALA A 79 -12.35 2.10 -8.66
C ALA A 79 -11.89 2.77 -7.35
N ALA A 80 -10.58 2.88 -7.13
CA ALA A 80 -10.03 3.48 -5.93
C ALA A 80 -10.30 4.99 -5.91
N GLU A 81 -10.55 5.52 -4.71
CA GLU A 81 -10.54 6.95 -4.47
C GLU A 81 -9.13 7.52 -4.70
N ASP A 82 -9.03 8.85 -4.80
CA ASP A 82 -7.73 9.52 -4.90
C ASP A 82 -6.82 9.10 -3.74
N LEU A 83 -5.58 8.74 -4.07
CA LEU A 83 -4.58 8.31 -3.10
C LEU A 83 -4.39 9.40 -2.02
N ARG A 84 -4.67 9.02 -0.78
CA ARG A 84 -4.48 9.88 0.40
C ARG A 84 -3.46 9.27 1.34
N ILE A 85 -2.44 10.07 1.67
CA ILE A 85 -1.39 9.70 2.63
C ILE A 85 -1.68 10.37 3.96
N GLU A 86 -1.74 9.57 5.03
CA GLU A 86 -2.01 10.03 6.39
C GLU A 86 -0.89 9.59 7.32
N PRO A 87 0.02 10.50 7.73
CA PRO A 87 1.05 10.22 8.71
C PRO A 87 0.45 9.83 10.06
N LEU A 88 1.07 8.87 10.74
CA LEU A 88 0.62 8.35 12.03
C LEU A 88 1.66 8.57 13.12
N ASP A 89 1.19 8.72 14.37
CA ASP A 89 2.00 8.73 15.58
C ASP A 89 2.41 7.31 16.01
N GLN A 90 3.11 7.20 17.15
CA GLN A 90 3.61 5.92 17.66
C GLN A 90 2.49 4.98 18.14
N ASP A 91 1.30 5.53 18.44
CA ASP A 91 0.12 4.79 18.85
C ASP A 91 -0.78 4.44 17.66
N GLY A 92 -0.40 4.85 16.44
CA GLY A 92 -1.15 4.62 15.20
C GLY A 92 -2.27 5.63 14.95
N ASN A 93 -2.29 6.77 15.66
CA ASN A 93 -3.27 7.82 15.43
C ASN A 93 -2.78 8.83 14.40
N PRO A 94 -3.69 9.50 13.65
CA PRO A 94 -3.32 10.53 12.69
C PRO A 94 -2.66 11.75 13.37
N ILE A 95 -1.62 12.31 12.74
CA ILE A 95 -0.91 13.53 13.18
C ILE A 95 -1.39 14.77 12.42
#